data_AF-A0A920V052-F1
#
_entry.id   AF-A0A920V052-F1
#
_cell.length_a   1.000
_cell.length_b   1.000
_cell.length_c   1.000
_cell.angle_alpha   90.00
_cell.angle_beta   90.00
_cell.angle_gamma   90.00
#
_symmetry.space_group_name_H-M   'P 1'
#
loop_
_entity.id
_entity.type
_entity.pdbx_description
1 polymer ?
#
loop_
_entity_poly.entity_id
_entity_poly.type
_entity_poly.pdbx_seq_one_letter_code
_entity_poly.pdbx_strand_id
1 'polypeptide(L)' 'MKIENQFTIEHAPAIVWAGLSDIYTVAECLPGASVADELPNNRYRGRFAVKLGPLAATFEGELQIEHDLKKSIGNSLG' A
#
# COMPACT_ATOMS: atom_id res chain seq x y z
N MET A 1 15.21 -8.01 -2.76
CA MET A 1 15.09 -6.63 -3.28
C MET A 1 14.43 -5.78 -2.21
N LYS A 2 14.92 -4.57 -1.95
CA LYS A 2 14.40 -3.65 -0.93
C LYS A 2 14.10 -2.32 -1.63
N ILE A 3 12.87 -1.83 -1.52
CA ILE A 3 12.48 -0.49 -2.01
C ILE A 3 12.22 0.37 -0.76
N GLU A 4 12.87 1.51 -0.68
CA GLU A 4 12.64 2.51 0.38
C GLU A 4 12.41 3.86 -0.28
N ASN A 5 11.37 4.58 0.17
CA ASN A 5 11.06 5.93 -0.27
C ASN A 5 10.61 6.77 0.93
N GLN A 6 10.97 8.05 0.94
CA GLN A 6 10.58 9.00 1.98
C GLN A 6 10.13 10.30 1.32
N PHE A 7 9.00 10.83 1.79
CA PHE A 7 8.43 12.09 1.31
C PHE A 7 7.60 12.74 2.42
N THR A 8 7.34 14.04 2.27
CA THR A 8 6.58 14.84 3.24
C THR A 8 5.15 15.02 2.74
N ILE A 9 4.17 14.90 3.64
CA ILE A 9 2.76 15.17 3.39
C ILE A 9 2.30 16.26 4.36
N GLU A 10 1.72 17.34 3.84
CA GLU A 10 1.24 18.49 4.65
C GLU A 10 -0.15 18.24 5.26
N HIS A 11 -0.33 17.08 5.91
CA HIS A 11 -1.57 16.69 6.58
C HIS A 11 -1.32 16.07 7.94
N ALA A 12 -2.34 16.10 8.81
CA ALA A 12 -2.25 15.51 10.13
C ALA A 12 -1.94 14.00 10.04
N PRO A 13 -1.07 13.45 10.92
CA PRO A 13 -0.70 12.03 10.88
C PRO A 13 -1.89 11.08 10.89
N ALA A 14 -2.96 11.41 11.62
CA ALA A 14 -4.18 10.61 11.65
C ALA A 14 -4.88 10.50 10.28
N ILE A 15 -4.89 11.58 9.49
CA ILE A 15 -5.49 11.60 8.15
C ILE A 15 -4.64 10.75 7.19
N VAL A 16 -3.32 10.95 7.23
CA VAL A 16 -2.38 10.19 6.40
C VAL A 16 -2.47 8.70 6.71
N TRP A 17 -2.48 8.35 8.00
CA TRP A 17 -2.57 6.97 8.44
C TRP A 17 -3.89 6.31 8.05
N ALA A 18 -5.01 7.04 8.11
CA ALA A 18 -6.30 6.54 7.65
C ALA A 18 -6.28 6.20 6.14
N GLY A 19 -5.65 7.03 5.31
CA GLY A 19 -5.49 6.74 3.87
C GLY A 19 -4.56 5.56 3.60
N LEU A 20 -3.42 5.46 4.29
CA LEU A 20 -2.49 4.32 4.16
C LEU A 20 -3.08 3.00 4.71
N SER A 21 -4.08 3.10 5.58
CA SER A 21 -4.80 1.96 6.15
C SER A 21 -5.88 1.42 5.21
N ASP A 22 -6.27 2.16 4.17
CA ASP A 22 -7.25 1.74 3.18
C ASP A 22 -6.54 1.12 1.96
N ILE A 23 -6.71 -0.18 1.79
CA ILE A 23 -6.06 -0.94 0.71
C ILE A 23 -6.47 -0.48 -0.68
N TYR A 24 -7.70 0.01 -0.86
CA TYR A 24 -8.18 0.48 -2.14
C TYR A 24 -7.47 1.77 -2.53
N THR A 25 -7.42 2.73 -1.59
CA THR A 25 -6.63 3.96 -1.74
C THR A 25 -5.16 3.67 -2.04
N VAL A 26 -4.55 2.70 -1.34
CA VAL A 26 -3.15 2.31 -1.57
C VAL A 26 -2.96 1.67 -2.95
N ALA A 27 -3.88 0.81 -3.39
CA ALA A 27 -3.79 0.14 -4.69
C ALA A 27 -3.83 1.12 -5.87
N GLU A 28 -4.63 2.19 -5.79
CA GLU A 28 -4.67 3.25 -6.81
C GLU A 28 -3.33 3.97 -6.99
N CYS A 29 -2.52 4.03 -5.94
CA CYS A 29 -1.20 4.67 -5.96
C CYS A 29 -0.09 3.77 -6.53
N LEU A 30 -0.36 2.48 -6.74
CA LEU A 30 0.61 1.48 -7.18
C LEU A 30 0.37 1.11 -8.65
N PRO A 31 1.30 1.41 -9.57
CA PRO A 31 1.13 1.10 -10.99
C PRO A 31 0.84 -0.38 -11.23
N GLY A 32 -0.31 -0.67 -11.85
CA GLY A 32 -0.73 -2.03 -12.18
C GLY A 32 -1.21 -2.87 -11.00
N ALA A 33 -1.42 -2.29 -9.81
CA ALA A 33 -2.05 -2.95 -8.69
C ALA A 33 -3.59 -2.91 -8.81
N SER A 34 -4.26 -3.98 -8.38
CA SER A 34 -5.71 -3.98 -8.17
C SER A 34 -6.11 -4.98 -7.09
N VAL A 35 -7.16 -4.65 -6.33
CA VAL A 35 -7.82 -5.59 -5.41
C VAL A 35 -8.87 -6.35 -6.21
N ALA A 36 -8.77 -7.68 -6.25
CA ALA A 36 -9.69 -8.55 -6.98
C ALA A 36 -10.89 -8.95 -6.11
N ASP A 37 -10.63 -9.38 -4.87
CA ASP A 37 -11.66 -9.84 -3.93
C ASP A 37 -11.28 -9.49 -2.48
N GLU A 38 -12.28 -9.23 -1.64
CA GLU A 38 -12.12 -9.24 -0.19
C GLU A 38 -12.25 -10.67 0.36
N LEU A 39 -11.43 -11.00 1.34
CA LEU A 39 -11.43 -12.26 2.06
C LEU A 39 -11.65 -12.02 3.57
N PRO A 40 -12.08 -13.03 4.34
CA PRO A 40 -12.26 -12.88 5.78
C PRO A 40 -10.95 -12.49 6.51
N ASN A 41 -11.07 -11.81 7.65
CA ASN A 41 -9.96 -11.44 8.54
C ASN A 41 -8.96 -10.46 7.92
N ASN A 42 -9.46 -9.39 7.28
CA ASN A 42 -8.64 -8.32 6.69
C ASN A 42 -7.61 -8.84 5.67
N ARG A 43 -8.05 -9.82 4.86
CA ARG A 43 -7.28 -10.40 3.77
C ARG A 43 -7.93 -10.04 2.44
N TYR A 44 -7.13 -10.01 1.39
CA TYR A 44 -7.58 -9.61 0.05
C TYR A 44 -6.89 -10.46 -1.00
N ARG A 45 -7.57 -10.79 -2.09
CA ARG A 45 -6.91 -11.27 -3.30
C ARG A 45 -6.52 -10.06 -4.12
N GLY A 46 -5.26 -9.95 -4.50
CA GLY A 46 -4.76 -8.83 -5.29
C GLY A 46 -3.97 -9.27 -6.51
N ARG A 47 -3.86 -8.35 -7.46
CA ARG A 47 -3.08 -8.48 -8.68
C ARG A 47 -2.10 -7.32 -8.77
N PHE A 48 -0.90 -7.59 -9.26
CA PHE A 48 0.12 -6.58 -9.52
C PHE A 48 0.77 -6.82 -10.88
N ALA A 49 0.64 -5.87 -11.80
CA ALA A 49 1.21 -5.92 -13.14
C ALA A 49 2.34 -4.92 -13.29
N VAL A 50 3.53 -5.39 -13.63
CA VAL A 50 4.71 -4.54 -13.84
C VAL A 50 5.24 -4.70 -15.26
N LYS A 51 5.65 -3.57 -15.86
CA LYS A 51 6.36 -3.53 -17.14
C LYS A 51 7.82 -3.15 -16.89
N LEU A 52 8.74 -4.00 -17.35
CA LEU A 52 10.18 -3.80 -17.27
C LEU A 52 10.75 -3.87 -18.69
N GLY A 53 10.80 -2.73 -19.36
CA GLY A 53 11.19 -2.66 -20.78
C GLY A 53 10.22 -3.47 -21.67
N PRO A 54 10.71 -4.38 -22.53
CA PRO A 54 9.84 -5.21 -23.38
C PRO A 54 9.15 -6.36 -22.62
N LEU A 55 9.46 -6.57 -21.34
CA LEU A 55 8.89 -7.65 -20.53
C LEU A 55 7.71 -7.13 -19.70
N ALA A 56 6.65 -7.92 -19.64
CA ALA A 56 5.50 -7.69 -18.77
C ALA A 56 5.28 -8.91 -17.87
N ALA A 57 5.08 -8.67 -16.58
CA ALA A 57 4.76 -9.71 -15.60
C ALA A 57 3.48 -9.33 -14.85
N THR A 58 2.66 -10.34 -14.57
CA THR A 58 1.51 -10.23 -13.67
C THR A 58 1.74 -11.18 -12.51
N PHE A 59 1.57 -10.65 -11.30
CA PHE A 59 1.56 -11.40 -10.06
C PHE A 59 0.15 -11.39 -9.49
N GLU A 60 -0.29 -12.53 -8.95
CA GLU A 60 -1.55 -12.67 -8.23
C GLU A 60 -1.23 -13.30 -6.88
N GLY A 61 -1.87 -12.81 -5.82
CA GLY A 61 -1.58 -13.28 -4.48
C GLY A 61 -2.61 -12.84 -3.46
N GLU A 62 -2.46 -13.34 -2.23
CA GLU A 62 -3.25 -12.90 -1.09
C GLU A 62 -2.45 -11.89 -0.27
N LEU A 63 -3.12 -10.81 0.13
CA LEU A 63 -2.59 -9.76 0.98
C LEU A 63 -3.27 -9.83 2.33
N GLN A 64 -2.54 -9.50 3.38
CA GLN A 64 -3.07 -9.31 4.73
C GLN A 64 -2.55 -7.98 5.26
N ILE A 65 -3.42 -7.21 5.89
CA ILE A 65 -3.07 -5.89 6.43
C ILE A 65 -3.00 -5.99 7.95
N GLU A 66 -1.86 -5.57 8.48
CA GLU A 66 -1.58 -5.50 9.91
C GLU A 66 -1.20 -4.06 10.28
N HIS A 67 -1.85 -3.51 11.30
CA HIS A 67 -1.70 -2.10 11.68
C HIS A 67 -0.85 -2.02 12.95
N ASP A 68 0.34 -1.44 12.86
CA ASP A 68 1.13 -1.07 14.03
C ASP A 68 0.93 0.41 14.38
N LEU A 69 -0.03 0.66 15.28
CA LEU A 69 -0.37 2.00 15.72
C LEU A 69 0.76 2.70 16.49
N LYS A 70 1.74 1.96 17.05
CA LYS A 70 2.88 2.55 17.77
C LYS A 70 3.87 3.23 16.82
N LYS A 71 3.84 2.87 15.53
CA LYS A 71 4.70 3.43 14.47
C LYS A 71 4.01 4.48 13.59
N SER A 72 2.72 4.71 13.80
CA SER A 72 1.90 5.64 13.01
C SER A 72 2.20 7.13 13.29
N ILE A 73 2.88 7.43 14.40
CA ILE A 73 3.29 8.78 14.78
C ILE A 73 4.68 9.03 14.20
N GLY A 74 4.74 9.42 12.93
CA GLY A 74 5.98 9.92 12.35
C GLY A 74 6.41 11.19 13.07
N ASN A 75 7.60 11.20 13.68
CA ASN A 75 8.17 12.42 14.25
C ASN A 75 8.34 13.44 13.12
N SER A 76 7.41 14.39 13.02
CA SER A 76 7.61 15.63 12.27
C SER A 76 8.68 16.42 13.01
N LEU A 77 9.94 16.25 12.62
CA LEU A 77 10.98 17.21 12.98
C LEU A 77 10.64 18.52 12.25
N GLY A 78 10.06 19.45 13.00
CA GLY A 78 10.15 20.88 12.74
C GLY A 78 11.39 21.44 13.44
#